data_AF-A0A838V067-F1
#
_entry.id   AF-A0A838V067-F1
#
_cell.length_a   1.000
_cell.length_b   1.000
_cell.length_c   1.000
_cell.angle_alpha   90.00
_cell.angle_beta   90.00
_cell.angle_gamma   90.00
#
_symmetry.space_group_name_H-M   'P 1'
#
loop_
_entity.id
_entity.type
_entity.pdbx_description
1 polymer ?
#
loop_
_entity_poly.entity_id
_entity_poly.type
_entity_poly.pdbx_seq_one_letter_code
_entity_poly.pdbx_strand_id
1 'polypeptide(L)'
;MQAIVLVGGEGTRLRPLTDAVPKPALTLVDRPFLAYMVEWLAGHGVDEVVLACGFEPERLRAALGEGEHSGARLTYVTEPEPLGTAGAFR
;
A
#
# COMPACT_ATOMS: atom_id res chain seq x y z
N MET A 1 9.27 -14.92 3.04
CA MET A 1 10.13 -13.80 2.61
C MET A 1 9.34 -12.50 2.72
N GLN A 2 9.95 -11.44 3.25
CA GLN A 2 9.27 -10.14 3.42
C GLN A 2 9.56 -9.18 2.26
N ALA A 3 8.59 -8.34 1.91
CA ALA A 3 8.75 -7.20 1.01
C ALA A 3 8.23 -5.92 1.66
N ILE A 4 8.89 -4.80 1.39
CA ILE A 4 8.43 -3.47 1.81
C ILE A 4 7.91 -2.73 0.57
N VAL A 5 6.69 -2.20 0.65
CA VAL A 5 6.08 -1.38 -0.40
C VAL A 5 5.80 0.01 0.15
N LEU A 6 6.36 1.01 -0.53
CA LEU A 6 6.23 2.41 -0.15
C LEU A 6 4.90 2.97 -0.64
N VAL A 7 4.06 3.42 0.30
CA VAL A 7 2.70 3.92 0.05
C VAL A 7 2.46 5.30 0.70
N GLY A 8 3.46 6.19 0.66
CA GLY A 8 3.39 7.51 1.29
C GLY A 8 3.09 8.72 0.40
N GLY A 9 3.14 8.60 -0.93
CA GLY A 9 2.97 9.78 -1.80
C GLY A 9 1.50 10.23 -1.96
N GLU A 10 1.25 11.54 -1.87
CA GLU A 10 -0.07 12.19 -2.07
C GLU A 10 -0.69 11.97 -3.48
N GLY A 11 0.09 11.49 -4.45
CA GLY A 11 -0.43 11.18 -5.78
C GLY A 11 -0.88 12.40 -6.59
N THR A 12 -0.35 13.59 -6.33
CA THR A 12 -0.82 14.89 -6.87
C THR A 12 -1.05 14.98 -8.38
N ARG A 13 -0.34 14.16 -9.18
CA ARG A 13 -0.49 14.09 -10.64
C ARG A 13 -1.77 13.38 -11.11
N LEU A 14 -2.44 12.66 -10.22
CA LEU A 14 -3.69 11.94 -10.47
C LEU A 14 -4.91 12.69 -9.93
N ARG A 15 -4.74 13.93 -9.44
CA ARG A 15 -5.87 14.76 -9.01
C ARG A 15 -6.84 14.99 -10.19
N PRO A 16 -8.16 14.99 -9.93
CA PRO A 16 -8.81 15.01 -8.61
C PRO A 16 -9.01 13.64 -7.97
N LEU A 17 -8.61 12.54 -8.61
CA LEU A 17 -8.88 11.18 -8.10
C LEU A 17 -8.29 10.93 -6.71
N THR A 18 -7.11 11.51 -6.45
CA THR A 18 -6.37 11.33 -5.20
C THR A 18 -6.73 12.32 -4.11
N ASP A 19 -7.73 13.17 -4.31
CA ASP A 19 -8.17 14.13 -3.27
C ASP A 19 -8.97 13.43 -2.15
N ALA A 20 -9.63 12.30 -2.46
CA ALA A 20 -10.46 11.55 -1.52
C ALA A 20 -10.01 10.09 -1.33
N VAL A 21 -9.17 9.57 -2.22
CA VAL A 21 -8.73 8.16 -2.21
C VAL A 21 -7.22 8.11 -2.41
N PRO A 22 -6.44 7.52 -1.49
CA PRO A 22 -5.01 7.36 -1.67
C PRO A 22 -4.71 6.63 -2.97
N LYS A 23 -3.66 7.02 -3.69
CA LYS A 23 -3.26 6.37 -4.95
C LYS A 23 -3.25 4.83 -4.87
N PRO A 24 -2.70 4.19 -3.81
CA PRO A 24 -2.65 2.73 -3.73
C PRO A 24 -4.04 2.09 -3.57
N ALA A 25 -5.02 2.84 -3.05
CA ALA A 25 -6.40 2.43 -2.86
C ALA A 25 -7.31 2.72 -4.08
N LEU A 26 -6.83 3.43 -5.11
CA LEU A 26 -7.60 3.66 -6.32
C LEU A 26 -7.95 2.32 -7.00
N THR A 27 -9.22 2.15 -7.33
CA THR A 27 -9.69 0.96 -8.05
C THR A 27 -9.12 0.94 -9.46
N LEU A 28 -8.41 -0.14 -9.78
CA LEU A 28 -8.03 -0.49 -11.14
C LEU A 28 -8.87 -1.70 -11.54
N VAL A 29 -9.73 -1.53 -12.55
CA VAL A 29 -10.72 -2.53 -13.00
C VAL A 29 -11.72 -2.91 -11.91
N ASP A 30 -11.40 -3.86 -11.04
CA ASP A 30 -12.31 -4.47 -10.06
C ASP A 30 -11.80 -4.44 -8.61
N ARG A 31 -10.56 -3.99 -8.38
CA ARG A 31 -9.93 -3.98 -7.06
C ARG A 31 -8.87 -2.88 -6.91
N PRO A 32 -8.41 -2.56 -5.69
CA PRO A 32 -7.38 -1.54 -5.49
C PRO A 32 -6.11 -1.85 -6.30
N PHE A 33 -5.48 -0.82 -6.86
CA PHE A 33 -4.22 -0.95 -7.60
C PHE A 33 -3.15 -1.74 -6.81
N LEU A 34 -3.04 -1.50 -5.50
CA LEU A 34 -2.06 -2.18 -4.65
C LEU A 34 -2.30 -3.70 -4.54
N ALA A 35 -3.54 -4.18 -4.70
CA ALA A 35 -3.86 -5.61 -4.65
C ALA A 35 -3.12 -6.41 -5.73
N TYR A 36 -2.99 -5.84 -6.95
CA TYR A 36 -2.24 -6.47 -8.03
C TYR A 36 -0.75 -6.63 -7.70
N MET A 37 -0.15 -5.65 -7.00
CA MET A 37 1.25 -5.74 -6.59
C MET A 37 1.45 -6.78 -5.49
N VAL A 38 0.53 -6.85 -4.53
CA VAL A 38 0.56 -7.86 -3.46
C VAL A 38 0.45 -9.27 -4.05
N GLU A 39 -0.51 -9.50 -4.97
CA GLU A 39 -0.66 -10.81 -5.63
C GLU A 39 0.59 -11.19 -6.43
N TRP A 40 1.18 -10.23 -7.15
CA TRP A 40 2.41 -10.48 -7.89
C TRP A 40 3.56 -10.88 -6.95
N LEU A 41 3.73 -10.20 -5.82
CA LEU A 41 4.75 -10.54 -4.81
C LEU A 41 4.50 -11.92 -4.21
N ALA A 42 3.24 -12.22 -3.84
CA ALA A 42 2.86 -13.51 -3.27
C ALA A 42 3.15 -14.67 -4.24
N GLY A 43 2.87 -14.48 -5.53
CA GLY A 43 3.21 -15.44 -6.59
C GLY A 43 4.72 -15.73 -6.73
N HIS A 44 5.58 -14.89 -6.15
CA HIS A 44 7.04 -15.05 -6.12
C HIS A 44 7.58 -15.46 -4.74
N GLY A 45 6.71 -15.95 -3.84
CA GLY A 45 7.13 -16.49 -2.53
C GLY A 45 7.30 -15.46 -1.42
N VAL A 46 6.77 -14.25 -1.61
CA VAL A 46 6.64 -13.26 -0.52
C VAL A 46 5.44 -13.63 0.34
N ASP A 47 5.67 -13.88 1.63
CA ASP A 47 4.64 -14.29 2.60
C ASP A 47 4.18 -13.13 3.50
N GLU A 48 4.90 -12.01 3.49
CA GLU A 48 4.52 -10.79 4.19
C GLU A 48 4.90 -9.53 3.39
N VAL A 49 3.94 -8.62 3.27
CA VAL A 49 4.09 -7.32 2.62
C VAL A 49 3.87 -6.21 3.64
N VAL A 50 4.94 -5.45 3.92
CA VAL A 50 4.93 -4.29 4.79
C VAL A 50 4.62 -3.04 3.97
N LEU A 51 3.50 -2.39 4.27
CA LEU A 51 3.01 -1.18 3.63
C LEU A 51 3.44 0.04 4.45
N ALA A 52 4.47 0.75 3.98
CA ALA A 52 4.95 1.99 4.61
C ALA A 52 4.06 3.18 4.19
N CYS A 53 3.09 3.50 5.04
CA CYS A 53 2.00 4.45 4.81
C CYS A 53 2.37 5.84 5.31
N GLY A 54 2.53 6.79 4.40
CA GLY A 54 2.76 8.20 4.72
C GLY A 54 1.55 9.12 4.50
N PHE A 55 0.48 8.61 3.86
CA PHE A 55 -0.72 9.40 3.54
C PHE A 55 -2.00 8.57 3.73
N GLU A 56 -2.89 9.05 4.61
CA GLU A 56 -4.21 8.45 4.91
C GLU A 56 -4.21 6.92 5.10
N PRO A 57 -3.44 6.38 6.07
CA PRO A 57 -3.31 4.93 6.29
C PRO A 57 -4.65 4.22 6.54
N GLU A 58 -5.59 4.88 7.22
CA GLU A 58 -6.90 4.30 7.53
C GLU A 58 -7.75 4.05 6.28
N ARG A 59 -7.66 4.93 5.27
CA ARG A 59 -8.36 4.71 4.00
C ARG A 59 -7.75 3.57 3.22
N LEU A 60 -6.42 3.43 3.29
CA LEU A 60 -5.73 2.31 2.66
C LEU A 60 -6.12 0.98 3.31
N ARG A 61 -6.14 0.92 4.65
CA ARG A 61 -6.62 -0.25 5.41
C ARG A 61 -8.06 -0.59 5.06
N ALA A 62 -8.94 0.41 4.99
CA ALA A 62 -10.34 0.20 4.62
C ALA A 62 -10.50 -0.37 3.19
N ALA A 63 -9.62 0.03 2.26
CA ALA A 63 -9.68 -0.42 0.86
C ALA A 63 -9.10 -1.82 0.64
N LEU A 64 -8.01 -2.17 1.33
CA LEU A 64 -7.30 -3.45 1.15
C LEU A 64 -7.69 -4.53 2.16
N GLY A 65 -8.28 -4.12 3.28
CA GLY A 65 -8.60 -5.01 4.40
C GLY A 65 -7.41 -5.34 5.29
N GLU A 66 -7.66 -6.13 6.32
CA GLU A 66 -6.65 -6.61 7.26
C GLU A 66 -6.40 -8.11 7.03
N GLY A 67 -5.20 -8.58 7.37
CA GLY A 67 -4.87 -10.01 7.36
C GLY A 67 -4.15 -10.46 6.08
N GLU A 68 -4.64 -11.54 5.47
CA GLU A 68 -3.98 -12.19 4.33
C GLU A 68 -4.64 -11.79 3.01
N HIS A 69 -3.83 -11.41 2.04
CA HIS A 69 -4.26 -11.07 0.70
C HIS A 69 -3.44 -11.86 -0.32
N SER A 70 -4.10 -12.69 -1.11
CA SER A 70 -3.48 -13.51 -2.15
C SER A 70 -2.31 -14.39 -1.66
N GLY A 71 -2.35 -14.86 -0.41
CA GLY A 71 -1.30 -15.69 0.19
C GLY A 71 -0.19 -14.92 0.93
N ALA A 72 -0.25 -13.59 0.97
CA ALA A 72 0.69 -12.75 1.73
C ALA A 72 -0.01 -11.98 2.84
N ARG A 73 0.59 -11.93 4.03
CA ARG A 73 0.12 -11.11 5.15
C ARG A 73 0.40 -9.64 4.89
N LEU A 74 -0.57 -8.78 5.11
CA LEU A 74 -0.40 -7.32 5.05
C LEU A 74 -0.09 -6.76 6.43
N THR A 75 1.01 -6.02 6.52
CA THR A 75 1.41 -5.27 7.72
C THR A 75 1.47 -3.80 7.34
N TYR A 76 0.71 -2.95 8.02
CA TYR A 76 0.66 -1.51 7.75
C TYR A 76 1.49 -0.75 8.78
N VAL A 77 2.49 -0.02 8.31
CA VAL A 77 3.36 0.82 9.13
C VAL A 77 3.09 2.27 8.76
N THR A 78 2.55 3.05 9.70
CA THR A 78 2.32 4.49 9.49
C THR A 78 3.60 5.25 9.78
N GLU A 79 4.13 5.96 8.78
CA GLU A 79 5.21 6.90 8.98
C GLU A 79 4.66 8.17 9.66
N PRO A 80 5.25 8.64 10.77
CA PRO A 80 4.78 9.85 11.46
C PRO A 80 4.95 11.13 10.65
N GLU A 81 5.89 11.12 9.69
CA GLU A 81 6.15 12.19 8.73
C GLU A 81 6.65 11.58 7.41
N PRO A 82 6.48 12.22 6.24
CA PRO A 82 6.98 11.68 4.98
C PRO A 82 8.51 11.67 4.96
N LEU A 83 9.11 10.53 5.29
CA LEU A 83 10.58 10.39 5.42
C LEU A 83 11.27 10.11 4.08
N GLY A 84 10.51 10.10 2.98
CA GLY A 84 11.00 9.75 1.65
C GLY A 84 11.28 8.26 1.50
N THR A 85 11.90 7.86 0.39
CA THR A 85 12.04 6.46 0.00
C THR A 85 12.84 5.61 0.99
N ALA A 86 13.81 6.21 1.69
CA ALA A 86 14.62 5.52 2.69
C ALA A 86 13.96 5.43 4.08
N GLY A 87 12.86 6.16 4.31
CA GLY A 87 12.14 6.20 5.59
C GLY A 87 11.64 4.85 6.06
N ALA A 88 11.25 3.98 5.14
CA ALA A 88 10.67 2.68 5.44
C ALA A 88 11.63 1.63 6.00
N PHE A 89 12.94 1.93 6.07
CA PHE A 89 13.96 1.03 6.63
C PHE A 89 14.44 1.45 8.04
N ARG A 90 13.80 2.47 8.64
CA ARG A 90 14.15 2.97 9.97
C ARG A 90 13.35 2.31 11.09
#